data_AF-A0A453RPP1-F1
#
_entry.id   AF-A0A453RPP1-F1
#
_cell.length_a   1.000
_cell.length_b   1.000
_cell.length_c   1.000
_cell.angle_alpha   90.00
_cell.angle_beta   90.00
_cell.angle_gamma   90.00
#
_symmetry.space_group_name_H-M   'P 1'
#
loop_
_entity.id
_entity.type
_entity.pdbx_description
1 polymer ?
#
loop_
_entity_poly.entity_id
_entity_poly.type
_entity_poly.pdbx_seq_one_letter_code
_entity_poly.pdbx_strand_id
1 'polypeptide(L)'
;GEDEGDAAAVVDNAQLVLPEELARRVVKQVEFYFSDVNLATTDHLMKYITKDPDGFVPMTVVASFRKIRELIDRSLLPGALRTSTELVVSDDGKMVRRRVPFSDVDAEEVQVSM
;
A
#
# COMPACT_ATOMS: atom_id res chain seq x y z
N GLY A 1 -45.55 -14.06 5.01
CA GLY A 1 -44.78 -12.85 5.30
C GLY A 1 -43.34 -13.27 5.23
N GLU A 2 -42.54 -12.81 4.26
CA GLU A 2 -42.32 -11.40 3.92
C GLU A 2 -42.21 -10.59 5.21
N ASP A 3 -40.99 -10.30 5.64
CA ASP A 3 -40.29 -9.05 5.30
C ASP A 3 -39.25 -8.77 6.40
N GLU A 4 -38.00 -8.56 6.00
CA GLU A 4 -37.14 -7.49 6.51
C GLU A 4 -35.82 -7.57 5.74
N GLY A 5 -35.81 -6.83 4.63
CA GLY A 5 -34.57 -6.35 4.04
C GLY A 5 -34.10 -5.09 4.76
N ASP A 6 -32.80 -4.96 4.89
CA ASP A 6 -32.10 -3.67 5.01
C ASP A 6 -30.78 -3.84 4.23
N ALA A 7 -30.78 -3.49 2.95
CA ALA A 7 -30.46 -2.19 2.38
C ALA A 7 -28.95 -1.88 2.33
N ALA A 8 -28.47 -1.88 1.08
CA ALA A 8 -27.55 -0.93 0.49
C ALA A 8 -26.14 -0.75 1.10
N ALA A 9 -25.17 -1.38 0.43
CA ALA A 9 -24.10 -0.61 -0.18
C ALA A 9 -23.93 -1.09 -1.63
N VAL A 10 -24.78 -0.55 -2.52
CA VAL A 10 -24.47 -0.49 -3.94
C VAL A 10 -23.29 0.47 -4.09
N VAL A 11 -22.07 -0.08 -4.05
CA VAL A 11 -20.89 0.68 -4.41
C VAL A 11 -20.78 0.59 -5.92
N ASP A 12 -21.42 1.54 -6.58
CA ASP A 12 -21.15 1.86 -7.98
C ASP A 12 -19.67 2.21 -8.07
N ASN A 13 -18.88 1.32 -8.66
CA ASN A 13 -17.54 1.69 -9.06
C ASN A 13 -17.19 0.89 -10.30
N ALA A 14 -16.98 1.59 -11.41
CA ALA A 14 -16.39 1.08 -12.64
C ALA A 14 -14.91 0.72 -12.40
N GLN A 15 -14.67 -0.09 -11.38
CA GLN A 15 -13.38 -0.54 -10.95
C GLN A 15 -13.14 -1.82 -11.73
N LEU A 16 -12.15 -1.79 -12.63
CA LEU A 16 -11.60 -3.00 -13.21
C LEU A 16 -11.47 -4.03 -12.09
N VAL A 17 -12.23 -5.12 -12.20
CA VAL A 17 -12.22 -6.20 -11.23
C VAL A 17 -10.86 -6.87 -11.35
N LEU A 18 -9.91 -6.40 -10.54
CA LEU A 18 -8.64 -7.05 -10.36
C LEU A 18 -8.90 -8.41 -9.71
N PRO A 19 -8.37 -9.51 -10.26
CA PRO A 19 -8.47 -10.81 -9.61
C PRO A 19 -7.95 -10.72 -8.19
N GLU A 20 -8.71 -11.26 -7.23
CA GLU A 20 -8.40 -11.12 -5.80
C GLU A 20 -7.00 -11.64 -5.46
N GLU A 21 -6.61 -12.77 -6.06
CA GLU A 21 -5.28 -13.35 -5.89
C GLU A 21 -4.17 -12.43 -6.41
N LEU A 22 -4.40 -11.73 -7.53
CA LEU A 22 -3.44 -10.75 -8.04
C LEU A 22 -3.31 -9.56 -7.09
N ALA A 23 -4.44 -9.03 -6.61
CA ALA A 23 -4.44 -7.93 -5.65
C ALA A 23 -3.69 -8.29 -4.37
N ARG A 24 -3.95 -9.49 -3.80
CA ARG A 24 -3.23 -10.01 -2.63
C ARG A 24 -1.73 -10.10 -2.84
N ARG A 25 -1.28 -10.61 -3.99
CA ARG A 25 0.15 -10.70 -4.33
C ARG A 25 0.82 -9.33 -4.46
N VAL A 26 0.14 -8.37 -5.08
CA VAL A 26 0.61 -6.98 -5.20
C VAL A 26 0.71 -6.33 -3.83
N VAL A 27 -0.35 -6.41 -3.02
CA VAL A 27 -0.39 -5.84 -1.66
C VAL A 27 0.75 -6.38 -0.82
N LYS A 28 0.90 -7.71 -0.76
CA LYS A 28 1.98 -8.36 -0.01
C LYS A 28 3.37 -7.87 -0.43
N GLN A 29 3.58 -7.67 -1.73
CA GLN A 29 4.88 -7.20 -2.22
C GLN A 29 5.13 -5.73 -1.87
N VAL A 30 4.10 -4.89 -1.85
CA VAL A 30 4.23 -3.48 -1.44
C VAL A 30 4.38 -3.36 0.08
N GLU A 31 3.59 -4.08 0.88
CA GLU A 31 3.74 -4.16 2.33
C GLU A 31 5.15 -4.57 2.73
N PHE A 32 5.74 -5.56 2.04
CA PHE A 32 7.15 -5.91 2.26
C PHE A 32 8.09 -4.72 2.04
N TYR A 33 7.91 -3.93 0.98
CA TYR A 33 8.75 -2.75 0.76
C TYR A 33 8.61 -1.70 1.87
N PHE A 34 7.42 -1.59 2.45
CA PHE A 34 7.13 -0.70 3.57
C PHE A 34 7.35 -1.33 4.96
N SER A 35 7.82 -2.58 5.03
CA SER A 35 8.11 -3.26 6.29
C SER A 35 9.31 -2.64 7.01
N ASP A 36 9.34 -2.77 8.34
CA ASP A 36 10.40 -2.20 9.18
C ASP A 36 11.79 -2.65 8.73
N VAL A 37 11.93 -3.95 8.43
CA VAL A 37 13.20 -4.53 7.95
C VAL A 37 13.63 -3.91 6.63
N ASN A 38 12.72 -3.76 5.66
CA ASN A 38 13.09 -3.21 4.35
C ASN A 38 13.39 -1.70 4.43
N LEU A 39 12.61 -0.96 5.25
CA LEU A 39 12.83 0.46 5.47
C LEU A 39 14.15 0.74 6.17
N ALA A 40 14.51 -0.06 7.19
CA ALA A 40 15.76 0.09 7.94
C ALA A 40 17.02 -0.28 7.14
N THR A 41 16.91 -1.07 6.07
CA THR A 41 18.09 -1.65 5.37
C THR A 41 18.34 -1.13 3.96
N THR A 42 17.33 -0.57 3.29
CA THR A 42 17.44 -0.26 1.85
C THR A 42 17.30 1.21 1.48
N ASP A 43 16.89 2.09 2.40
CA ASP A 43 16.73 3.55 2.28
C ASP A 43 15.93 4.11 1.07
N HIS A 44 15.50 3.24 0.14
CA HIS A 44 14.93 3.63 -1.14
C HIS A 44 13.60 4.38 -0.99
N LEU A 45 12.77 3.94 -0.05
CA LEU A 45 11.51 4.59 0.30
C LEU A 45 11.70 5.68 1.36
N MET A 46 12.65 5.50 2.29
CA MET A 46 12.90 6.43 3.39
C MET A 46 13.21 7.85 2.91
N LYS A 47 13.92 8.01 1.79
CA LYS A 47 14.19 9.33 1.20
C LYS A 47 12.95 10.09 0.71
N TYR A 48 11.82 9.41 0.52
CA TYR A 48 10.53 10.03 0.18
C TYR A 48 9.71 10.24 1.45
N ILE A 49 9.63 9.20 2.29
CA ILE A 49 8.91 9.22 3.57
C ILE A 49 9.38 10.40 4.45
N THR A 50 10.69 10.63 4.54
CA THR A 50 11.24 11.71 5.38
C THR A 50 11.09 13.12 4.80
N LYS A 51 10.78 13.24 3.50
CA LYS A 51 10.57 14.54 2.82
C LYS A 51 9.12 15.00 2.88
N ASP A 52 8.21 14.06 3.05
CA ASP A 52 6.79 14.31 3.13
C ASP A 52 6.36 14.30 4.61
N PRO A 53 5.72 15.36 5.14
CA PRO A 53 5.39 15.45 6.56
C PRO A 53 4.40 14.36 7.02
N ASP A 54 3.62 13.80 6.10
CA ASP A 54 2.67 12.73 6.37
C ASP A 54 3.23 11.35 6.00
N GLY A 55 4.50 11.28 5.57
CA GLY A 55 5.19 10.04 5.21
C GLY A 55 4.76 9.44 3.87
N PHE A 56 4.18 10.23 2.97
CA PHE A 56 3.75 9.73 1.67
C PHE A 56 4.89 9.48 0.69
N VAL A 57 4.70 8.44 -0.11
CA VAL A 57 5.54 8.10 -1.25
C VAL A 57 4.70 8.20 -2.54
N PRO A 58 5.24 8.82 -3.60
CA PRO A 58 4.57 8.82 -4.90
C PRO A 58 4.32 7.41 -5.43
N MET A 59 3.09 7.15 -5.89
CA MET A 59 2.67 5.88 -6.49
C MET A 59 3.53 5.52 -7.71
N THR A 60 4.05 6.53 -8.42
CA THR A 60 5.05 6.37 -9.50
C THR A 60 6.29 5.61 -9.05
N VAL A 61 6.79 5.90 -7.84
CA VAL A 61 7.99 5.29 -7.28
C VAL A 61 7.72 3.82 -6.99
N VAL A 62 6.62 3.50 -6.30
CA VAL A 62 6.24 2.11 -6.00
C VAL A 62 5.97 1.33 -7.29
N ALA A 63 5.26 1.92 -8.25
CA ALA A 63 5.01 1.32 -9.56
C ALA A 63 6.28 1.13 -10.40
N SER A 64 7.41 1.77 -10.06
CA SER A 64 8.68 1.60 -10.77
C SER A 64 9.47 0.37 -10.31
N PHE A 65 9.14 -0.20 -9.14
CA PHE A 65 9.82 -1.37 -8.63
C PHE A 65 9.60 -2.58 -9.53
N ARG A 66 10.70 -3.28 -9.85
CA ARG A 66 10.71 -4.38 -10.81
C ARG A 66 9.61 -5.41 -10.52
N LYS A 67 9.48 -5.87 -9.28
CA LYS A 67 8.48 -6.88 -8.90
C LYS A 67 7.05 -6.36 -9.04
N ILE A 68 6.80 -5.06 -8.86
CA ILE A 68 5.46 -4.48 -9.03
C ILE A 68 5.13 -4.36 -10.52
N ARG A 69 6.08 -3.89 -11.33
CA ARG A 69 5.95 -3.79 -12.79
C ARG A 69 5.66 -5.14 -13.45
N GLU A 70 6.21 -6.22 -12.91
CA GLU A 70 5.99 -7.58 -13.40
C GLU A 70 4.63 -8.17 -12.96
N LEU A 71 3.96 -7.57 -11.97
CA LEU A 71 2.69 -8.07 -11.43
C LEU A 71 1.47 -7.29 -11.96
N ILE A 72 1.54 -5.96 -12.05
CA ILE A 72 0.35 -5.14 -12.26
C ILE A 72 0.65 -3.86 -13.06
N ASP A 73 -0.34 -3.44 -13.84
CA ASP A 73 -0.33 -2.14 -14.49
C ASP A 73 -0.44 -0.99 -13.48
N ARG A 74 0.31 0.07 -13.74
CA ARG A 74 0.37 1.26 -12.86
C ARG A 74 -1.00 1.90 -12.60
N SER A 75 -1.93 1.84 -13.57
CA SER A 75 -3.29 2.38 -13.42
C SER A 75 -4.15 1.58 -12.44
N LEU A 76 -3.83 0.30 -12.23
CA LEU A 76 -4.58 -0.61 -11.38
C LEU A 76 -3.99 -0.72 -9.96
N LEU A 77 -2.72 -0.34 -9.80
CA LEU A 77 -2.01 -0.39 -8.51
C LEU A 77 -2.75 0.32 -7.36
N PRO A 78 -3.29 1.55 -7.50
CA PRO A 78 -4.03 2.19 -6.40
C PRO A 78 -5.25 1.38 -5.97
N GLY A 79 -5.95 0.74 -6.91
CA GLY A 79 -7.09 -0.11 -6.62
C GLY A 79 -6.71 -1.34 -5.80
N ALA A 80 -5.60 -1.99 -6.17
CA ALA A 80 -5.06 -3.12 -5.40
C ALA A 80 -4.65 -2.69 -3.98
N LEU A 81 -3.90 -1.59 -3.84
CA LEU A 81 -3.36 -1.18 -2.54
C LEU A 81 -4.42 -0.68 -1.56
N ARG A 82 -5.59 -0.25 -2.03
CA ARG A 82 -6.72 0.11 -1.15
C ARG A 82 -7.31 -1.07 -0.39
N THR A 83 -6.97 -2.31 -0.74
CA THR A 83 -7.39 -3.50 0.03
C THR A 83 -6.45 -3.81 1.20
N SER A 84 -5.30 -3.14 1.30
CA SER A 84 -4.35 -3.31 2.40
C SER A 84 -4.88 -2.72 3.71
N THR A 85 -4.57 -3.42 4.83
CA THR A 85 -4.83 -2.91 6.18
C THR A 85 -3.64 -2.13 6.74
N GLU A 86 -2.43 -2.32 6.20
CA GLU A 86 -1.20 -1.68 6.67
C GLU A 86 -0.86 -0.40 5.89
N LEU A 87 -1.44 -0.20 4.72
CA LEU A 87 -1.19 0.94 3.84
C LEU A 87 -2.40 1.85 3.72
N VAL A 88 -2.13 3.11 3.39
CA VAL A 88 -3.13 4.13 3.06
C VAL A 88 -2.76 4.74 1.73
N VAL A 89 -3.69 4.71 0.78
CA VAL A 89 -3.58 5.37 -0.53
C VAL A 89 -4.31 6.70 -0.44
N SER A 90 -3.73 7.77 -0.99
CA SER A 90 -4.41 9.08 -1.07
C SER A 90 -5.71 8.99 -1.87
N ASP A 91 -6.64 9.91 -1.62
CA ASP A 91 -7.94 9.94 -2.29
C ASP A 91 -7.79 9.97 -3.82
N ASP A 92 -6.84 10.75 -4.33
CA ASP A 92 -6.52 10.86 -5.76
C ASP A 92 -5.74 9.67 -6.33
N GLY A 93 -5.36 8.69 -5.51
CA GLY A 93 -4.63 7.49 -5.90
C GLY A 93 -3.16 7.71 -6.28
N LYS A 94 -2.60 8.91 -6.04
CA LYS A 94 -1.24 9.25 -6.48
C LYS A 94 -0.16 9.04 -5.44
N MET A 95 -0.54 8.88 -4.17
CA MET A 95 0.39 8.68 -3.06
C MET A 95 0.00 7.44 -2.25
N VAL A 96 0.99 6.84 -1.59
CA VAL A 96 0.80 5.75 -0.63
C VAL A 96 1.74 5.92 0.55
N ARG A 97 1.24 5.60 1.75
CA ARG A 97 2.03 5.61 2.99
C ARG A 97 1.67 4.41 3.86
N ARG A 98 2.47 4.16 4.89
CA ARG A 98 2.07 3.28 5.99
C ARG A 98 0.92 3.89 6.78
N ARG A 99 0.02 3.05 7.25
CA ARG A 99 -1.02 3.42 8.20
C ARG A 99 -0.41 3.83 9.54
N VAL A 100 0.53 3.03 10.03
CA VAL A 100 1.35 3.31 11.22
C VAL A 100 2.72 3.81 10.72
N PRO A 101 3.10 5.07 10.99
CA PRO A 101 4.39 5.61 10.58
C PRO A 101 5.56 4.79 11.12
N PHE A 102 6.64 4.72 10.35
CA PHE A 102 7.92 4.16 10.81
C PHE A 102 8.62 5.17 11.73
N SER A 103 9.11 4.70 12.87
CA SER A 103 9.74 5.51 13.91
C SER A 103 11.19 5.09 14.16
N ASP A 104 11.93 5.93 14.89
CA ASP A 104 13.32 5.61 15.29
C ASP A 104 13.39 4.35 16.16
N VAL A 105 12.36 4.08 16.98
CA VAL A 105 12.27 2.87 17.81
C VAL A 105 12.21 1.62 16.92
N ASP A 106 11.41 1.65 15.86
CA ASP A 106 11.31 0.53 14.92
C ASP A 106 12.66 0.27 14.23
N ALA A 107 13.41 1.32 13.92
CA ALA A 107 14.76 1.20 13.35
C ALA A 107 15.76 0.57 14.34
N GLU A 108 15.73 0.99 15.61
CA GLU A 108 16.58 0.43 16.67
C GLU A 108 16.24 -1.05 16.94
N GLU A 109 14.95 -1.41 17.02
CA GLU A 109 14.51 -2.80 17.24
C GLU A 109 14.99 -3.74 16.13
N VAL A 110 14.92 -3.30 14.88
CA VAL A 110 15.45 -4.07 13.74
C VAL A 110 16.97 -4.24 13.86
N GLN A 111 17.70 -3.21 14.25
CA GLN A 111 19.16 -3.28 14.41
C GLN A 111 19.60 -4.21 15.55
N VAL A 112 18.85 -4.24 16.66
CA VAL A 112 19.14 -5.11 17.81
C VAL A 112 18.85 -6.58 17.50
N SER A 113 17.93 -6.85 16.57
CA SER A 113 17.49 -8.20 16.22
C SER A 113 18.28 -8.81 15.05
N MET A 114 19.26 -8.10 14.48
CA MET A 114 20.12 -8.54 13.38
C MET A 114 21.38 -9.27 13.82
#